data_AF-A0A0P7ZXJ0-F1
#
_entry.id   AF-A0A0P7ZXJ0-F1
#
_cell.length_a   1.000
_cell.length_b   1.000
_cell.length_c   1.000
_cell.angle_alpha   90.00
_cell.angle_beta   90.00
_cell.angle_gamma   90.00
#
_symmetry.space_group_name_H-M   'P 1'
#
loop_
_entity.id
_entity.type
_entity.pdbx_description
1 polymer ?
#
loop_
_entity_poly.entity_id
_entity_poly.type
_entity_poly.pdbx_seq_one_letter_code
_entity_poly.pdbx_strand_id
1 'polypeptide(L)'
;MASCTCPYDWGGWCKHQVAAALTVLHHASDIPQRPPLDDLLKQLAPSQREPLIYYLVDQEPHLLELIESFVREPDEALLCSSSSNLSPPDIRSYRGRLQDLLEDTLREVSQGYVEEDILTEPLLDLLAEVSPYLEMGEFQAASQLLETITQEYVEAYDELANLGSESPNFERSLDELWVEVVLFLGTELSPTIQSELKLWSSYFDEGLGLTNAALRQISRHSSNESVD
;
A
#
# COMPACT_ATOMS: atom_id res chain seq x y z
N MET A 1 15.32 -22.88 -12.23
CA MET A 1 15.98 -24.19 -12.47
C MET A 1 17.31 -24.20 -11.74
N ALA A 2 17.59 -25.19 -10.90
CA ALA A 2 18.91 -25.29 -10.25
C ALA A 2 19.92 -25.84 -11.27
N SER A 3 20.88 -25.04 -11.69
CA SER A 3 21.98 -25.46 -12.56
C SER A 3 23.23 -25.74 -11.71
N CYS A 4 24.04 -26.71 -12.13
CA CYS A 4 25.33 -27.00 -11.52
C CYS A 4 26.38 -27.09 -12.62
N THR A 5 27.54 -26.47 -12.41
CA THR A 5 28.65 -26.45 -13.36
C THR A 5 29.57 -27.67 -13.24
N CYS A 6 29.16 -28.70 -12.49
CA CYS A 6 29.97 -29.91 -12.32
C CYS A 6 29.97 -30.76 -13.62
N PRO A 7 31.03 -31.52 -13.90
CA PRO A 7 31.17 -32.31 -15.13
C PRO A 7 30.22 -33.54 -15.21
N TYR A 8 29.31 -33.69 -14.26
CA TYR A 8 28.35 -34.80 -14.20
C TYR A 8 27.15 -34.50 -15.11
N ASP A 9 27.03 -35.22 -16.24
CA ASP A 9 26.01 -34.97 -17.27
C ASP A 9 24.87 -36.01 -17.33
N TRP A 10 24.76 -36.90 -16.34
CA TRP A 10 23.95 -38.13 -16.40
C TRP A 10 22.42 -37.89 -16.28
N GLY A 11 21.97 -36.66 -16.54
CA GLY A 11 20.59 -36.23 -16.39
C GLY A 11 20.13 -36.13 -14.92
N GLY A 12 19.16 -35.26 -14.68
CA GLY A 12 18.59 -35.07 -13.33
C GLY A 12 19.46 -34.27 -12.36
N TRP A 13 19.21 -34.45 -11.07
CA TRP A 13 19.86 -33.68 -10.01
C TRP A 13 21.21 -34.30 -9.62
N CYS A 14 22.29 -33.54 -9.72
CA CYS A 14 23.61 -34.04 -9.34
C CYS A 14 23.77 -34.06 -7.81
N LYS A 15 24.70 -34.87 -7.30
CA LYS A 15 24.98 -34.96 -5.85
C LYS A 15 25.28 -33.61 -5.19
N HIS A 16 25.85 -32.66 -5.91
CA HIS A 16 26.14 -31.32 -5.38
C HIS A 16 24.88 -30.49 -5.19
N GLN A 17 23.90 -30.63 -6.10
CA GLN A 17 22.61 -29.96 -5.93
C GLN A 17 21.83 -30.57 -4.76
N VAL A 18 21.85 -31.90 -4.63
CA VAL A 18 21.25 -32.58 -3.47
C VAL A 18 21.95 -32.17 -2.18
N ALA A 19 23.28 -32.13 -2.17
CA ALA A 19 24.05 -31.67 -1.01
C ALA A 19 23.73 -30.21 -0.65
N ALA A 20 23.68 -29.30 -1.64
CA ALA A 20 23.31 -27.90 -1.41
C ALA A 20 21.88 -27.78 -0.86
N ALA A 21 20.91 -28.53 -1.40
CA ALA A 21 19.54 -28.55 -0.90
C ALA A 21 19.46 -29.08 0.53
N LEU A 22 20.19 -30.15 0.86
CA LEU A 22 20.27 -30.69 2.22
C LEU A 22 20.94 -29.70 3.18
N THR A 23 21.99 -28.99 2.74
CA THR A 23 22.62 -27.93 3.53
C THR A 23 21.65 -26.78 3.80
N VAL A 24 20.86 -26.35 2.80
CA VAL A 24 19.81 -25.34 3.02
C VAL A 24 18.77 -25.85 4.01
N LEU A 25 18.34 -27.12 3.92
CA LEU A 25 17.33 -27.66 4.82
C LEU A 25 17.79 -27.83 6.27
N HIS A 26 19.05 -28.22 6.48
CA HIS A 26 19.57 -28.56 7.81
C HIS A 26 20.41 -27.45 8.45
N HIS A 27 20.98 -26.56 7.64
CA HIS A 27 21.96 -25.56 8.04
C HIS A 27 21.65 -24.19 7.42
N ALA A 28 20.36 -23.85 7.20
CA ALA A 28 19.95 -22.56 6.64
C ALA A 28 20.57 -21.36 7.36
N SER A 29 20.66 -21.43 8.69
CA SER A 29 21.24 -20.36 9.53
C SER A 29 22.75 -20.18 9.35
N ASP A 30 23.45 -21.19 8.82
CA ASP A 30 24.90 -21.15 8.58
C ASP A 30 25.24 -20.62 7.17
N ILE A 31 24.22 -20.45 6.31
CA ILE A 31 24.41 -19.93 4.95
C ILE A 31 24.47 -18.40 5.02
N PRO A 32 25.61 -17.78 4.68
CA PRO A 32 25.74 -16.33 4.68
C PRO A 32 24.75 -15.74 3.67
N GLN A 33 23.85 -14.90 4.17
CA GLN A 33 22.95 -14.15 3.31
C GLN A 33 23.74 -13.06 2.58
N ARG A 34 23.40 -12.82 1.32
CA ARG A 34 23.92 -11.66 0.60
C ARG A 34 23.49 -10.41 1.38
N PRO A 35 24.42 -9.49 1.70
CA PRO A 35 24.04 -8.24 2.35
C PRO A 35 23.02 -7.50 1.48
N PRO A 36 22.03 -6.82 2.09
CA PRO A 36 21.11 -5.99 1.37
C PRO A 36 21.87 -4.90 0.59
N LEU A 37 21.23 -4.34 -0.44
CA LEU A 37 21.85 -3.32 -1.28
C LEU A 37 22.32 -2.13 -0.44
N ASP A 38 21.53 -1.72 0.55
CA ASP A 38 21.82 -0.57 1.43
C ASP A 38 23.13 -0.76 2.19
N ASP A 39 23.39 -1.96 2.71
CA ASP A 39 24.63 -2.28 3.42
C ASP A 39 25.85 -2.23 2.49
N LEU A 40 25.69 -2.61 1.23
CA LEU A 40 26.75 -2.47 0.22
C LEU A 40 26.98 -1.00 -0.14
N LEU A 41 25.93 -0.18 -0.21
CA LEU A 41 26.03 1.25 -0.52
C LEU A 41 26.62 2.05 0.65
N LYS A 42 26.31 1.70 1.90
CA LYS A 42 26.89 2.29 3.12
C LYS A 42 28.42 2.13 3.18
N GLN A 43 28.95 1.06 2.60
CA GLN A 43 30.40 0.79 2.54
C GLN A 43 31.14 1.65 1.49
N LEU A 44 30.42 2.28 0.56
CA LEU A 44 31.01 3.13 -0.47
C LEU A 44 31.31 4.53 0.07
N ALA A 45 32.56 4.95 -0.07
CA ALA A 45 32.92 6.34 0.16
C ALA A 45 32.16 7.26 -0.83
N PRO A 46 31.87 8.53 -0.48
CA PRO A 46 31.21 9.46 -1.38
C PRO A 46 31.90 9.58 -2.76
N SER A 47 33.23 9.49 -2.78
CA SER A 47 34.05 9.51 -4.01
C SER A 47 33.90 8.28 -4.90
N GLN A 48 33.28 7.19 -4.42
CA GLN A 48 33.09 5.95 -5.16
C GLN A 48 31.67 5.79 -5.72
N ARG A 49 30.71 6.59 -5.27
CA ARG A 49 29.29 6.48 -5.66
C ARG A 49 29.06 6.89 -7.12
N GLU A 50 29.58 8.05 -7.50
CA GLU A 50 29.45 8.56 -8.86
C GLU A 50 30.17 7.66 -9.89
N PRO A 51 31.42 7.19 -9.67
CA PRO A 51 32.04 6.20 -10.54
C PRO A 51 31.26 4.89 -10.66
N LEU A 52 30.60 4.44 -9.60
CA LEU A 52 29.78 3.23 -9.64
C LEU A 52 28.56 3.43 -10.54
N ILE A 53 27.89 4.59 -10.47
CA ILE A 53 26.75 4.90 -11.34
C ILE A 53 27.18 4.87 -12.81
N TYR A 54 28.31 5.52 -13.15
CA TYR A 54 28.85 5.48 -14.51
C TYR A 54 29.17 4.05 -14.97
N TYR A 55 29.77 3.24 -14.10
CA TYR A 55 30.07 1.85 -14.39
C TYR A 55 28.79 1.03 -14.66
N LEU A 56 27.74 1.21 -13.86
CA LEU A 56 26.48 0.50 -14.04
C LEU A 56 25.77 0.91 -15.34
N VAL A 57 25.77 2.20 -15.68
CA VAL A 57 25.18 2.69 -16.94
C VAL A 57 25.95 2.18 -18.16
N ASP A 58 27.27 2.05 -18.06
CA ASP A 58 28.09 1.47 -19.14
C ASP A 58 27.77 -0.01 -19.37
N GLN A 59 27.51 -0.77 -18.31
CA GLN A 59 27.09 -2.17 -18.42
C GLN A 59 25.64 -2.32 -18.88
N GLU A 60 24.76 -1.43 -18.43
CA GLU A 60 23.31 -1.49 -18.64
C GLU A 60 22.77 -0.10 -19.09
N PRO A 61 22.79 0.22 -20.39
CA PRO A 61 22.48 1.56 -20.89
C PRO A 61 21.06 2.07 -20.57
N HIS A 62 20.11 1.17 -20.37
CA HIS A 62 18.72 1.52 -20.00
C HIS A 62 18.63 2.23 -18.63
N LEU A 63 19.64 2.07 -17.76
CA LEU A 63 19.72 2.77 -16.48
C LEU A 63 19.87 4.28 -16.67
N LEU A 64 20.38 4.75 -17.81
CA LEU A 64 20.47 6.17 -18.12
C LEU A 64 19.06 6.81 -18.19
N GLU A 65 18.10 6.12 -18.82
CA GLU A 65 16.72 6.60 -18.92
C GLU A 65 16.06 6.72 -17.54
N LEU A 66 16.35 5.78 -16.63
CA LEU A 66 15.88 5.80 -15.24
C LEU A 66 16.54 6.91 -14.40
N ILE A 67 17.82 7.18 -14.64
CA ILE A 67 18.53 8.31 -14.01
C ILE A 67 17.96 9.63 -14.54
N GLU A 68 17.66 9.73 -15.83
CA GLU A 68 17.05 10.92 -16.41
C GLU A 68 15.66 11.21 -15.84
N SER A 69 14.84 10.19 -15.58
CA SER A 69 13.56 10.38 -14.88
C SER A 69 13.79 10.85 -13.44
N PHE A 70 14.75 10.26 -12.73
CA PHE A 70 15.06 10.62 -11.35
C PHE A 70 15.65 12.04 -11.22
N VAL A 71 16.45 12.49 -12.18
CA VAL A 71 17.01 13.87 -12.22
C VAL A 71 15.96 14.91 -12.64
N ARG A 72 14.95 14.49 -13.42
CA ARG A 72 13.84 15.37 -13.82
C ARG A 72 12.90 15.69 -12.66
N GLU A 73 12.90 14.89 -11.60
CA GLU A 73 12.29 15.20 -10.32
C GLU A 73 13.30 15.98 -9.45
N PRO A 74 13.16 17.31 -9.31
CA PRO A 74 14.05 18.07 -8.45
C PRO A 74 13.72 17.79 -6.97
N ASP A 75 14.78 17.49 -6.21
CA ASP A 75 14.93 17.52 -4.74
C ASP A 75 13.71 18.09 -3.97
N GLU A 76 12.86 17.19 -3.48
CA GLU A 76 11.58 17.44 -2.80
C GLU A 76 11.71 18.02 -1.38
N ALA A 77 12.80 18.74 -1.06
CA ALA A 77 12.97 19.35 0.25
C ALA A 77 12.47 20.81 0.33
N LEU A 78 12.04 21.45 -0.76
CA LEU A 78 11.71 22.90 -0.76
C LEU A 78 10.41 23.33 -1.45
N LEU A 79 9.60 22.43 -2.00
CA LEU A 79 8.37 22.83 -2.70
C LEU A 79 7.14 22.10 -2.15
N CYS A 80 6.80 22.40 -0.88
CA CYS A 80 5.40 22.37 -0.44
C CYS A 80 4.59 23.36 -1.27
N SER A 81 4.24 23.00 -2.51
CA SER A 81 3.20 23.57 -3.37
C SER A 81 3.29 22.96 -4.77
N SER A 82 3.07 21.65 -4.88
CA SER A 82 2.56 21.08 -6.13
C SER A 82 1.18 21.67 -6.37
N SER A 83 1.04 22.40 -7.48
CA SER A 83 -0.26 22.86 -7.97
C SER A 83 -1.01 21.64 -8.47
N SER A 84 -1.84 21.08 -7.60
CA SER A 84 -2.88 20.12 -7.97
C SER A 84 -3.78 20.79 -9.02
N ASN A 85 -3.87 20.21 -10.23
CA ASN A 85 -4.91 20.64 -11.20
C ASN A 85 -6.32 20.22 -10.73
N LEU A 86 -6.39 19.35 -9.71
CA LEU A 86 -7.59 19.04 -8.96
C LEU A 86 -7.80 20.13 -7.90
N SER A 87 -9.04 20.62 -7.79
CA SER A 87 -9.40 21.45 -6.65
C SER A 87 -9.23 20.62 -5.37
N PRO A 88 -8.75 21.24 -4.27
CA PRO A 88 -8.69 20.55 -2.99
C PRO A 88 -10.04 19.90 -2.69
N PRO A 89 -10.07 18.64 -2.23
CA PRO A 89 -11.33 17.97 -1.95
C PRO A 89 -12.09 18.79 -0.89
N ASP A 90 -13.35 19.11 -1.17
CA ASP A 90 -14.24 19.72 -0.17
C ASP A 90 -14.71 18.63 0.79
N ILE A 91 -13.83 18.29 1.73
CA ILE A 91 -14.06 17.25 2.75
C ILE A 91 -15.36 17.49 3.51
N ARG A 92 -15.75 18.75 3.74
CA ARG A 92 -16.98 19.08 4.46
C ARG A 92 -18.21 18.78 3.62
N SER A 93 -18.23 19.20 2.36
CA SER A 93 -19.34 18.89 1.48
C SER A 93 -19.45 17.39 1.22
N TYR A 94 -18.31 16.71 1.10
CA TYR A 94 -18.25 15.27 0.89
C TYR A 94 -18.77 14.50 2.11
N ARG A 95 -18.32 14.86 3.32
CA ARG A 95 -18.82 14.32 4.59
C ARG A 95 -20.33 14.48 4.72
N GLY A 96 -20.86 15.68 4.43
CA GLY A 96 -22.30 15.93 4.50
C GLY A 96 -23.09 15.02 3.57
N ARG A 97 -22.64 14.84 2.32
CA ARG A 97 -23.28 13.93 1.35
C ARG A 97 -23.28 12.47 1.84
N LEU A 98 -22.17 12.03 2.43
CA LEU A 98 -22.05 10.68 2.97
C LEU A 98 -22.95 10.48 4.20
N GLN A 99 -22.99 11.45 5.11
CA GLN A 99 -23.87 11.43 6.28
C GLN A 99 -25.35 11.42 5.88
N ASP A 100 -25.75 12.29 4.96
CA ASP A 100 -27.12 12.35 4.44
C ASP A 100 -27.52 11.01 3.81
N LEU A 101 -26.64 10.40 3.00
CA LEU A 101 -26.86 9.10 2.39
C LEU A 101 -27.05 7.99 3.43
N LEU A 102 -26.16 7.92 4.42
CA LEU A 102 -26.21 6.90 5.48
C LEU A 102 -27.48 7.06 6.33
N GLU A 103 -27.80 8.29 6.74
CA GLU A 103 -28.99 8.59 7.54
C GLU A 103 -30.28 8.30 6.77
N ASP A 104 -30.35 8.67 5.49
CA ASP A 104 -31.49 8.37 4.62
C ASP A 104 -31.69 6.86 4.47
N THR A 105 -30.60 6.11 4.24
CA THR A 105 -30.65 4.65 4.12
C THR A 105 -31.15 4.01 5.42
N LEU A 106 -30.58 4.37 6.57
CA LEU A 106 -31.01 3.88 7.88
C LEU A 106 -32.49 4.19 8.15
N ARG A 107 -32.95 5.37 7.75
CA ARG A 107 -34.35 5.78 7.91
C ARG A 107 -35.30 4.97 7.04
N GLU A 108 -34.91 4.64 5.81
CA GLU A 108 -35.72 3.83 4.90
C GLU A 108 -35.77 2.37 5.36
N VAL A 109 -34.61 1.78 5.69
CA VAL A 109 -34.50 0.39 6.14
C VAL A 109 -35.18 0.19 7.51
N SER A 110 -35.10 1.15 8.42
CA SER A 110 -35.78 1.05 9.72
C SER A 110 -37.31 1.10 9.61
N GLN A 111 -37.87 1.62 8.51
CA GLN A 111 -39.31 1.68 8.28
C GLN A 111 -39.89 0.38 7.70
N GLY A 112 -39.07 -0.56 7.24
CA GLY A 112 -39.51 -1.87 6.75
C GLY A 112 -38.48 -2.60 5.90
N TYR A 113 -38.86 -3.77 5.38
CA TYR A 113 -38.01 -4.53 4.45
C TYR A 113 -37.89 -3.79 3.11
N VAL A 114 -36.69 -3.31 2.80
CA VAL A 114 -36.32 -2.86 1.46
C VAL A 114 -35.88 -4.09 0.67
N GLU A 115 -36.50 -4.36 -0.48
CA GLU A 115 -36.19 -5.54 -1.30
C GLU A 115 -34.87 -5.40 -2.08
N GLU A 116 -34.42 -4.17 -2.33
CA GLU A 116 -33.23 -3.84 -3.10
C GLU A 116 -32.16 -3.19 -2.21
N ASP A 117 -30.90 -3.46 -2.51
CA ASP A 117 -29.77 -2.78 -1.89
C ASP A 117 -29.71 -1.34 -2.40
N ILE A 118 -30.08 -0.40 -1.53
CA ILE A 118 -30.10 1.04 -1.81
C ILE A 118 -28.81 1.74 -1.36
N LEU A 119 -27.89 1.04 -0.70
CA LEU A 119 -26.71 1.64 -0.07
C LEU A 119 -25.45 1.46 -0.91
N THR A 120 -25.23 0.25 -1.45
CA THR A 120 -23.95 -0.12 -2.05
C THR A 120 -23.56 0.76 -3.23
N GLU A 121 -24.43 0.90 -4.23
CA GLU A 121 -24.11 1.67 -5.45
C GLU A 121 -23.84 3.17 -5.13
N PRO A 122 -24.68 3.87 -4.33
CA PRO A 122 -24.37 5.24 -3.93
C PRO A 122 -23.05 5.40 -3.17
N LEU A 123 -22.68 4.43 -2.32
CA LEU A 123 -21.40 4.45 -1.62
C LEU A 123 -20.22 4.20 -2.58
N LEU A 124 -20.36 3.34 -3.57
CA LEU A 124 -19.34 3.11 -4.60
C LEU A 124 -19.16 4.34 -5.50
N ASP A 125 -20.25 5.02 -5.86
CA ASP A 125 -20.19 6.28 -6.61
C ASP A 125 -19.42 7.36 -5.83
N LEU A 126 -19.64 7.43 -4.51
CA LEU A 126 -18.85 8.31 -3.64
C LEU A 126 -17.37 7.90 -3.66
N LEU A 127 -17.04 6.62 -3.47
CA LEU A 127 -15.65 6.15 -3.51
C LEU A 127 -14.97 6.41 -4.85
N ALA A 128 -15.69 6.35 -5.97
CA ALA A 128 -15.15 6.64 -7.29
C ALA A 128 -14.62 8.09 -7.42
N GLU A 129 -15.05 9.01 -6.56
CA GLU A 129 -14.49 10.38 -6.49
C GLU A 129 -13.06 10.41 -5.93
N VAL A 130 -12.59 9.34 -5.28
CA VAL A 130 -11.22 9.21 -4.77
C VAL A 130 -10.23 8.82 -5.87
N SER A 131 -10.65 8.00 -6.85
CA SER A 131 -9.77 7.47 -7.90
C SER A 131 -8.96 8.53 -8.67
N PRO A 132 -9.52 9.70 -9.05
CA PRO A 132 -8.75 10.75 -9.73
C PRO A 132 -7.57 11.27 -8.89
N TYR A 133 -7.67 11.28 -7.57
CA TYR A 133 -6.57 11.70 -6.70
C TYR A 133 -5.44 10.65 -6.68
N LEU A 134 -5.79 9.36 -6.69
CA LEU A 134 -4.80 8.27 -6.78
C LEU A 134 -4.09 8.25 -8.13
N GLU A 135 -4.85 8.35 -9.23
CA GLU A 135 -4.30 8.36 -10.60
C GLU A 135 -3.34 9.53 -10.85
N MET A 136 -3.57 10.68 -10.19
CA MET A 136 -2.75 11.87 -10.28
C MET A 136 -1.58 11.90 -9.27
N GLY A 137 -1.46 10.87 -8.41
CA GLY A 137 -0.42 10.78 -7.38
C GLY A 137 -0.64 11.66 -6.15
N GLU A 138 -1.85 12.23 -5.98
CA GLU A 138 -2.24 13.08 -4.86
C GLU A 138 -2.66 12.23 -3.64
N PHE A 139 -1.78 11.33 -3.19
CA PHE A 139 -2.09 10.33 -2.17
C PHE A 139 -2.46 10.94 -0.80
N GLN A 140 -1.93 12.12 -0.47
CA GLN A 140 -2.27 12.84 0.77
C GLN A 140 -3.70 13.39 0.75
N ALA A 141 -4.18 13.83 -0.41
CA ALA A 141 -5.57 14.28 -0.57
C ALA A 141 -6.52 13.08 -0.59
N ALA A 142 -6.12 12.00 -1.28
CA ALA A 142 -6.85 10.73 -1.28
C ALA A 142 -6.98 10.15 0.14
N SER A 143 -5.91 10.18 0.94
CA SER A 143 -5.95 9.68 2.32
C SER A 143 -6.94 10.43 3.20
N GLN A 144 -7.07 11.75 3.04
CA GLN A 144 -8.03 12.57 3.82
C GLN A 144 -9.49 12.27 3.44
N LEU A 145 -9.75 12.04 2.15
CA LEU A 145 -11.08 11.61 1.68
C LEU A 145 -11.40 10.21 2.21
N LEU A 146 -10.48 9.25 2.05
CA LEU A 146 -10.68 7.88 2.54
C LEU A 146 -10.83 7.83 4.07
N GLU A 147 -10.07 8.63 4.81
CA GLU A 147 -10.21 8.78 6.27
C GLU A 147 -11.63 9.22 6.63
N THR A 148 -12.12 10.25 5.95
CA THR A 148 -13.49 10.76 6.16
C THR A 148 -14.53 9.69 5.82
N ILE A 149 -14.39 9.00 4.67
CA ILE A 149 -15.32 7.95 4.27
C ILE A 149 -15.37 6.82 5.28
N THR A 150 -14.19 6.35 5.68
CA THR A 150 -14.07 5.19 6.58
C THR A 150 -14.61 5.53 7.96
N GLN A 151 -14.30 6.73 8.48
CA GLN A 151 -14.79 7.16 9.79
C GLN A 151 -16.31 7.23 9.83
N GLU A 152 -16.95 7.88 8.86
CA GLU A 152 -18.41 8.02 8.83
C GLU A 152 -19.11 6.66 8.62
N TYR A 153 -18.53 5.79 7.79
CA TYR A 153 -19.07 4.45 7.59
C TYR A 153 -18.96 3.57 8.85
N VAL A 154 -17.83 3.63 9.56
CA VAL A 154 -17.65 2.91 10.83
C VAL A 154 -18.64 3.40 11.89
N GLU A 155 -18.90 4.71 11.96
CA GLU A 155 -19.89 5.27 12.89
C GLU A 155 -21.31 4.74 12.62
N ALA A 156 -21.67 4.48 11.36
CA ALA A 156 -22.97 3.92 10.99
C ALA A 156 -23.02 2.38 10.97
N TYR A 157 -21.87 1.70 11.04
CA TYR A 157 -21.73 0.27 10.74
C TYR A 157 -22.61 -0.61 11.64
N ASP A 158 -22.59 -0.39 12.95
CA ASP A 158 -23.34 -1.20 13.90
C ASP A 158 -24.85 -1.16 13.60
N GLU A 159 -25.39 0.01 13.25
CA GLU A 159 -26.81 0.15 12.91
C GLU A 159 -27.14 -0.51 11.57
N LEU A 160 -26.28 -0.35 10.56
CA LEU A 160 -26.42 -1.00 9.27
C LEU A 160 -26.40 -2.53 9.39
N ALA A 161 -25.42 -3.07 10.12
CA ALA A 161 -25.27 -4.51 10.35
C ALA A 161 -26.45 -5.10 11.14
N ASN A 162 -26.96 -4.38 12.14
CA ASN A 162 -28.15 -4.80 12.89
C ASN A 162 -29.41 -4.89 12.00
N LEU A 163 -29.45 -4.11 10.92
CA LEU A 163 -30.54 -4.09 9.94
C LEU A 163 -30.25 -4.96 8.70
N GLY A 164 -29.08 -5.62 8.63
CA GLY A 164 -28.68 -6.43 7.48
C GLY A 164 -28.47 -5.61 6.21
N SER A 165 -28.06 -4.35 6.36
CA SER A 165 -27.83 -3.38 5.27
C SER A 165 -26.37 -2.94 5.17
N GLU A 166 -25.45 -3.70 5.76
CA GLU A 166 -24.02 -3.58 5.51
C GLU A 166 -23.68 -3.84 4.03
N SER A 167 -22.54 -3.33 3.56
CA SER A 167 -22.14 -3.43 2.16
C SER A 167 -20.75 -4.06 2.03
N PRO A 168 -20.67 -5.39 1.89
CA PRO A 168 -19.39 -6.09 1.72
C PRO A 168 -18.63 -5.69 0.45
N ASN A 169 -19.35 -5.26 -0.60
CA ASN A 169 -18.72 -4.80 -1.84
C ASN A 169 -18.07 -3.42 -1.65
N PHE A 170 -18.73 -2.52 -0.94
CA PHE A 170 -18.14 -1.24 -0.56
C PHE A 170 -16.91 -1.43 0.33
N GLU A 171 -17.01 -2.28 1.37
CA GLU A 171 -15.89 -2.59 2.27
C GLU A 171 -14.65 -3.11 1.51
N ARG A 172 -14.86 -3.96 0.49
CA ARG A 172 -13.78 -4.46 -0.36
C ARG A 172 -13.14 -3.36 -1.19
N SER A 173 -13.94 -2.52 -1.85
CA SER A 173 -13.44 -1.39 -2.63
C SER A 173 -12.68 -0.39 -1.75
N LEU A 174 -13.17 -0.17 -0.53
CA LEU A 174 -12.51 0.68 0.46
C LEU A 174 -11.14 0.11 0.88
N ASP A 175 -11.06 -1.21 1.10
CA ASP A 175 -9.81 -1.90 1.42
C ASP A 175 -8.78 -1.79 0.27
N GLU A 176 -9.22 -1.97 -0.97
CA GLU A 176 -8.34 -1.85 -2.14
C GLU A 176 -7.72 -0.46 -2.29
N LEU A 177 -8.53 0.59 -2.12
CA LEU A 177 -8.06 1.98 -2.23
C LEU A 177 -7.11 2.36 -1.08
N TRP A 178 -7.39 1.89 0.15
CA TRP A 178 -6.50 2.10 1.27
C TRP A 178 -5.15 1.39 1.11
N VAL A 179 -5.13 0.18 0.53
CA VAL A 179 -3.87 -0.53 0.24
C VAL A 179 -2.98 0.31 -0.66
N GLU A 180 -3.52 0.91 -1.71
CA GLU A 180 -2.76 1.75 -2.63
C GLU A 180 -2.13 2.94 -1.91
N VAL A 181 -2.94 3.70 -1.15
CA VAL A 181 -2.47 4.84 -0.34
C VAL A 181 -1.40 4.44 0.67
N VAL A 182 -1.64 3.32 1.37
CA VAL A 182 -0.71 2.81 2.38
C VAL A 182 0.62 2.40 1.76
N LEU A 183 0.60 1.69 0.62
CA LEU A 183 1.82 1.27 -0.07
C LEU A 183 2.61 2.44 -0.65
N PHE A 184 1.93 3.49 -1.11
CA PHE A 184 2.59 4.67 -1.67
C PHE A 184 3.16 5.60 -0.60
N LEU A 185 2.33 6.02 0.36
CA LEU A 185 2.77 6.93 1.43
C LEU A 185 3.69 6.23 2.43
N GLY A 186 3.56 4.91 2.60
CA GLY A 186 4.44 4.15 3.47
C GLY A 186 4.52 4.72 4.89
N THR A 187 5.71 5.18 5.28
CA THR A 187 5.98 5.82 6.59
C THR A 187 5.50 7.27 6.68
N GLU A 188 5.21 7.91 5.56
CA GLU A 188 4.69 9.29 5.51
C GLU A 188 3.19 9.36 5.85
N LEU A 189 2.50 8.22 5.79
CA LEU A 189 1.11 8.13 6.23
C LEU A 189 1.02 8.51 7.71
N SER A 190 0.09 9.42 8.04
CA SER A 190 -0.11 9.91 9.41
C SER A 190 -0.19 8.76 10.43
N PRO A 191 0.58 8.82 11.54
CA PRO A 191 0.56 7.77 12.56
C PRO A 191 -0.82 7.63 13.24
N THR A 192 -1.62 8.71 13.24
CA THR A 192 -3.02 8.68 13.68
C THR A 192 -3.85 7.79 12.77
N ILE A 193 -3.81 8.05 11.45
CA ILE A 193 -4.53 7.25 10.45
C ILE A 193 -4.08 5.79 10.48
N GLN A 194 -2.78 5.52 10.62
CA GLN A 194 -2.28 4.14 10.78
C GLN A 194 -2.87 3.41 12.00
N SER A 195 -3.14 4.14 13.09
CA SER A 195 -3.73 3.59 14.30
C SER A 195 -5.24 3.40 14.14
N GLU A 196 -5.90 4.35 13.48
CA GLU A 196 -7.33 4.28 13.15
C GLU A 196 -7.64 3.15 12.19
N LEU A 197 -6.85 2.94 11.13
CA LEU A 197 -7.05 1.81 10.20
C LEU A 197 -7.01 0.44 10.91
N LYS A 198 -6.12 0.29 11.89
CA LYS A 198 -6.08 -0.92 12.73
C LYS A 198 -7.33 -1.04 13.61
N LEU A 199 -7.83 0.07 14.11
CA LEU A 199 -9.04 0.10 14.93
C LEU A 199 -10.28 -0.20 14.07
N TRP A 200 -10.47 0.48 12.95
CA TRP A 200 -11.57 0.30 12.01
C TRP A 200 -11.68 -1.11 11.48
N SER A 201 -10.54 -1.76 11.19
CA SER A 201 -10.53 -3.18 10.79
C SER A 201 -11.11 -4.16 11.81
N SER A 202 -11.27 -3.75 13.07
CA SER A 202 -11.92 -4.57 14.09
C SER A 202 -13.44 -4.41 14.14
N TYR A 203 -13.98 -3.38 13.47
CA TYR A 203 -15.42 -3.17 13.33
C TYR A 203 -15.99 -3.94 12.14
N PHE A 204 -15.25 -4.03 11.04
CA PHE A 204 -15.68 -4.77 9.86
C PHE A 204 -15.50 -6.28 10.03
N ASP A 205 -16.48 -7.06 9.57
CA ASP A 205 -16.38 -8.53 9.57
C ASP A 205 -15.37 -9.01 8.49
N GLU A 206 -15.33 -8.37 7.31
CA GLU A 206 -14.39 -8.70 6.22
C GLU A 206 -13.58 -7.51 5.67
N GLY A 207 -13.88 -6.27 6.07
CA GLY A 207 -13.23 -5.05 5.60
C GLY A 207 -11.82 -4.75 6.14
N LEU A 208 -11.00 -4.04 5.34
CA LEU A 208 -9.65 -3.56 5.67
C LEU A 208 -8.58 -4.64 5.98
N GLY A 209 -8.82 -5.90 5.59
CA GLY A 209 -7.90 -7.00 5.81
C GLY A 209 -6.57 -6.84 5.04
N LEU A 210 -6.65 -6.41 3.77
CA LEU A 210 -5.47 -6.19 2.92
C LEU A 210 -4.68 -4.96 3.39
N THR A 211 -5.39 -3.90 3.76
CA THR A 211 -4.82 -2.66 4.30
C THR A 211 -3.97 -2.93 5.53
N ASN A 212 -4.47 -3.74 6.46
CA ASN A 212 -3.70 -4.17 7.63
C ASN A 212 -2.45 -4.98 7.28
N ALA A 213 -2.54 -5.85 6.25
CA ALA A 213 -1.38 -6.59 5.78
C ALA A 213 -0.31 -5.64 5.21
N ALA A 214 -0.73 -4.63 4.45
CA ALA A 214 0.15 -3.60 3.91
C ALA A 214 0.82 -2.77 5.04
N LEU A 215 0.06 -2.32 6.04
CA LEU A 215 0.59 -1.60 7.21
C LEU A 215 1.66 -2.40 7.97
N ARG A 216 1.46 -3.72 8.13
CA ARG A 216 2.45 -4.61 8.76
C ARG A 216 3.72 -4.74 7.93
N GLN A 217 3.61 -4.72 6.60
CA GLN A 217 4.75 -4.81 5.70
C GLN A 217 5.64 -3.56 5.82
N ILE A 218 5.03 -2.37 5.85
CA ILE A 218 5.75 -1.09 5.98
C ILE A 218 6.41 -0.96 7.37
N SER A 219 5.70 -1.34 8.44
CA SER A 219 6.24 -1.31 9.82
C SER A 219 7.46 -2.21 10.01
N ARG A 220 7.55 -3.32 9.27
CA ARG A 220 8.71 -4.22 9.30
C ARG A 220 9.94 -3.63 8.59
N HIS A 221 9.74 -2.81 7.57
CA HIS A 221 10.83 -2.14 6.87
C HIS A 221 11.40 -1.00 7.73
N SER A 222 10.56 -0.20 8.40
CA SER A 222 11.03 0.89 9.28
C SER A 222 11.70 0.42 10.59
N SER A 223 11.26 -0.72 11.15
CA SER A 223 11.89 -1.30 12.35
C SER A 223 13.29 -1.86 12.09
N ASN A 224 13.61 -2.21 10.84
CA ASN A 224 14.96 -2.60 10.44
C ASN A 224 15.90 -1.39 10.23
N GLU A 225 15.39 -0.16 10.09
CA GLU A 225 16.18 1.07 9.94
C GLU A 225 16.52 1.77 11.27
N SER A 226 15.90 1.39 12.38
CA SER A 226 16.02 2.08 13.70
C SER A 226 16.87 1.34 14.74
N VAL A 227 17.54 0.25 14.34
CA VAL A 227 18.47 -0.52 15.18
C VAL A 227 19.94 -0.31 14.76
N ASP A 228 20.19 0.55 13.77
CA ASP A 228 21.52 1.09 13.41
C ASP A 228 21.66 2.56 13.82
#